data_AF-A0A961A5N4-F1
#
_entry.id   AF-A0A961A5N4-F1
#
_cell.length_a   1.000
_cell.length_b   1.000
_cell.length_c   1.000
_cell.angle_alpha   90.00
_cell.angle_beta   90.00
_cell.angle_gamma   90.00
#
_symmetry.space_group_name_H-M   'P 1'
#
loop_
_entity.id
_entity.type
_entity.pdbx_description
1 polymer ?
#
loop_
_entity_poly.entity_id
_entity_poly.type
_entity_poly.pdbx_seq_one_letter_code
_entity_poly.pdbx_strand_id
1 'polypeptide(L)'
;MPQAGQQFSLGERSADWERLRNVLERIRSGGLQSLSEEQLSALPGLYRKTLSDLSLFRTRGDNPMLVEQLSSLCNEAHGVIYGRKLGEKRTGFVEYIVEELPRAVRRNARLVLASAAVMAVCTVIGWLHCLVDADLARAVLGPQIVNQYQTSLRAATEDADLGLAAQIPREERSGMWLYITSNNIRVGFNAFLLGILGGLPALLMMAFNGYMLGAIAYLYFTTPPGIDVNLPLYFIAGVAAHGAIELPAITLAGAAGMKLGFSWVFPGQRARGESLRAAVGDAGKLVLTTTLTLVVAGIIEAFVTPLTPEEGLSLNLLYALKISIGVIVFSLWFCWLYFGGRTREMA
;
A
#
# COMPACT_ATOMS: atom_id res chain seq x y z
N MET A 1 26.94 -52.42 11.12
CA MET A 1 25.66 -52.68 11.81
C MET A 1 25.43 -51.57 12.82
N PRO A 2 24.41 -50.70 12.66
CA PRO A 2 24.08 -49.73 13.70
C PRO A 2 23.67 -50.53 14.95
N GLN A 3 24.27 -50.21 16.09
CA GLN A 3 24.02 -50.91 17.35
C GLN A 3 22.55 -50.74 17.75
N ALA A 4 21.93 -51.80 18.28
CA ALA A 4 20.50 -51.85 18.63
C ALA A 4 20.00 -50.66 19.49
N GLY A 5 20.88 -50.02 20.26
CA GLY A 5 20.56 -48.78 21.01
C GLY A 5 20.30 -47.54 20.14
N GLN A 6 20.87 -47.45 18.93
CA GLN A 6 20.67 -46.33 18.01
C GLN A 6 19.29 -46.39 17.34
N GLN A 7 18.83 -47.59 16.96
CA GLN A 7 17.47 -47.82 16.43
C GLN A 7 16.39 -47.61 17.50
N PHE A 8 16.64 -48.04 18.74
CA PHE A 8 15.73 -47.79 19.87
C PHE A 8 15.56 -46.28 20.14
N SER A 9 16.65 -45.51 20.11
CA SER A 9 16.61 -44.05 20.33
C SER A 9 15.89 -43.26 19.23
N LEU A 10 15.89 -43.75 17.99
CA LEU A 10 15.19 -43.11 16.87
C LEU A 10 13.69 -43.42 16.91
N GLY A 11 13.31 -44.62 17.32
CA GLY A 11 11.90 -45.01 17.50
C GLY A 11 11.21 -44.17 18.58
N GLU A 12 11.84 -43.98 19.74
CA GLU A 12 11.30 -43.14 20.81
C GLU A 12 11.20 -41.66 20.42
N ARG A 13 12.22 -41.12 19.73
CA ARG A 13 12.20 -39.74 19.22
C ARG A 13 11.08 -39.54 18.19
N SER A 14 10.91 -40.50 17.26
CA SER A 14 9.84 -40.46 16.27
C SER A 14 8.45 -40.43 16.92
N ALA A 15 8.25 -41.19 17.99
CA ALA A 15 6.98 -41.20 18.73
C ALA A 15 6.69 -39.86 19.41
N ASP A 16 7.70 -39.19 19.99
CA ASP A 16 7.55 -37.86 20.59
C ASP A 16 7.24 -36.79 19.52
N TRP A 17 7.83 -36.87 18.32
CA TRP A 17 7.52 -35.97 17.21
C TRP A 17 6.07 -36.14 16.71
N GLU A 18 5.60 -37.37 16.63
CA GLU A 18 4.24 -37.70 16.21
C GLU A 18 3.20 -37.27 17.25
N ARG A 19 3.50 -37.44 18.55
CA ARG A 19 2.68 -36.88 19.63
C ARG A 19 2.57 -35.36 19.54
N LEU A 20 3.67 -34.66 19.32
CA LEU A 20 3.64 -33.21 19.14
C LEU A 20 2.81 -32.80 17.91
N ARG A 21 2.96 -33.52 16.79
CA ARG A 21 2.16 -33.30 15.58
C ARG A 21 0.66 -33.47 15.84
N ASN A 22 0.26 -34.55 16.51
CA ASN A 22 -1.14 -34.83 16.83
C ASN A 22 -1.74 -33.74 17.74
N VAL A 23 -0.99 -33.25 18.72
CA VAL A 23 -1.42 -32.13 19.57
C VAL A 23 -1.64 -30.87 18.72
N LEU A 24 -0.69 -30.53 17.83
CA LEU A 24 -0.82 -29.37 16.95
C LEU A 24 -1.98 -29.48 15.96
N GLU A 25 -2.27 -30.68 15.44
CA GLU A 25 -3.42 -30.93 14.57
C GLU A 25 -4.76 -30.72 15.30
N ARG A 26 -4.87 -31.13 16.56
CA ARG A 26 -6.06 -30.86 17.39
C ARG A 26 -6.24 -29.37 17.68
N ILE A 27 -5.13 -28.65 17.93
CA ILE A 27 -5.18 -27.19 18.10
C ILE A 27 -5.63 -26.53 16.79
N ARG A 28 -5.20 -27.04 15.64
CA ARG A 28 -5.58 -26.48 14.32
C ARG A 28 -7.09 -26.63 14.05
N SER A 29 -7.69 -27.74 14.45
CA SER A 29 -9.10 -28.02 14.19
C SER A 29 -10.06 -27.40 15.22
N GLY A 30 -9.66 -27.24 16.48
CA GLY A 30 -10.54 -26.81 17.56
C GLY A 30 -9.96 -25.77 18.53
N GLY A 31 -8.81 -25.18 18.22
CA GLY A 31 -8.10 -24.25 19.11
C GLY A 31 -7.52 -24.93 20.35
N LEU A 32 -6.98 -24.13 21.28
CA LEU A 32 -6.40 -24.64 22.55
C LEU A 32 -7.42 -25.37 23.44
N GLN A 33 -8.70 -25.06 23.30
CA GLN A 33 -9.79 -25.66 24.10
C GLN A 33 -10.11 -27.10 23.71
N SER A 34 -9.63 -27.57 22.55
CA SER A 34 -9.83 -28.96 22.11
C SER A 34 -8.88 -29.96 22.77
N LEU A 35 -7.87 -29.48 23.49
CA LEU A 35 -6.88 -30.31 24.17
C LEU A 35 -7.36 -30.79 25.53
N SER A 36 -7.01 -32.01 25.90
CA SER A 36 -7.12 -32.46 27.29
C SER A 36 -6.07 -31.78 28.17
N GLU A 37 -6.31 -31.74 29.48
CA GLU A 37 -5.37 -31.18 30.47
C GLU A 37 -4.00 -31.85 30.42
N GLU A 38 -3.96 -33.16 30.18
CA GLU A 38 -2.73 -33.93 29.97
C GLU A 38 -1.96 -33.48 28.72
N GLN A 39 -2.67 -33.25 27.59
CA GLN A 39 -2.03 -32.79 26.36
C GLN A 39 -1.50 -31.35 26.49
N LEU A 40 -2.25 -30.50 27.19
CA LEU A 40 -1.87 -29.12 27.44
C LEU A 40 -0.61 -29.03 28.31
N SER A 41 -0.52 -29.82 29.38
CA SER A 41 0.64 -29.88 30.26
C SER A 41 1.86 -30.55 29.62
N ALA A 42 1.66 -31.52 28.72
CA ALA A 42 2.75 -32.20 28.00
C ALA A 42 3.39 -31.35 26.90
N LEU A 43 2.68 -30.37 26.34
CA LEU A 43 3.09 -29.59 25.17
C LEU A 43 4.47 -28.89 25.33
N PRO A 44 4.78 -28.17 26.42
CA PRO A 44 6.10 -27.55 26.60
C PRO A 44 7.24 -28.57 26.72
N GLY A 45 6.94 -29.77 27.24
CA GLY A 45 7.89 -30.88 27.32
C GLY A 45 8.22 -31.43 25.94
N LEU A 46 7.19 -31.76 25.15
CA LEU A 46 7.32 -32.26 23.78
C LEU A 46 8.08 -31.26 22.89
N TYR A 47 7.72 -29.98 22.96
CA TYR A 47 8.41 -28.91 22.22
C TYR A 47 9.92 -28.86 22.53
N ARG A 48 10.31 -28.85 23.81
CA ARG A 48 11.74 -28.78 24.20
C ARG A 48 12.53 -29.99 23.73
N LYS A 49 11.92 -31.19 23.77
CA LYS A 49 12.55 -32.41 23.25
C LYS A 49 12.76 -32.33 21.74
N THR A 50 11.73 -31.97 20.97
CA THR A 50 11.82 -31.83 19.51
C THR A 50 12.82 -30.75 19.09
N LEU A 51 12.89 -29.63 19.82
CA LEU A 51 13.88 -28.57 19.58
C LEU A 51 15.33 -29.03 19.84
N SER A 52 15.52 -29.86 20.86
CA SER A 52 16.82 -30.48 21.16
C SER A 52 17.23 -31.46 20.06
N ASP A 53 16.28 -32.27 19.56
CA ASP A 53 16.51 -33.16 18.43
C ASP A 53 16.85 -32.39 17.15
N LEU A 54 16.11 -31.33 16.82
CA LEU A 54 16.40 -30.46 15.68
C LEU A 54 17.83 -29.90 15.75
N SER A 55 18.25 -29.45 16.93
CA SER A 55 19.61 -28.92 17.14
C SER A 55 20.69 -29.98 16.90
N LEU A 56 20.43 -31.22 17.34
CA LEU A 56 21.31 -32.36 17.08
C LEU A 56 21.40 -32.69 15.58
N PHE A 57 20.26 -32.79 14.89
CA PHE A 57 20.22 -33.13 13.46
C PHE A 57 20.78 -32.02 12.58
N ARG A 58 20.58 -30.74 12.93
CA ARG A 58 21.22 -29.59 12.25
C ARG A 58 22.74 -29.63 12.36
N THR A 59 23.26 -30.05 13.51
CA THR A 59 24.71 -30.13 13.75
C THR A 59 25.34 -31.31 12.99
N ARG A 60 24.60 -32.41 12.82
CA ARG A 60 25.09 -33.60 12.11
C ARG A 60 25.02 -33.48 10.59
N GLY A 61 24.03 -32.77 10.04
CA GLY A 61 23.91 -32.52 8.60
C GLY A 61 23.40 -33.71 7.76
N ASP A 62 23.07 -34.84 8.39
CA ASP A 62 22.82 -36.11 7.68
C ASP A 62 21.43 -36.24 7.03
N ASN A 63 20.49 -35.31 7.25
CA ASN A 63 19.14 -35.39 6.67
C ASN A 63 18.43 -34.03 6.56
N PRO A 64 18.59 -33.30 5.44
CA PRO A 64 18.00 -31.97 5.24
C PRO A 64 16.46 -31.97 5.34
N MET A 65 15.82 -33.02 4.83
CA MET A 65 14.35 -33.14 4.81
C MET A 65 13.77 -33.30 6.22
N LEU A 66 14.43 -34.12 7.06
CA LEU A 66 14.05 -34.27 8.47
C LEU A 66 14.29 -32.97 9.26
N VAL A 67 15.39 -32.26 8.97
CA VAL A 67 15.66 -30.95 9.59
C VAL A 67 14.56 -29.95 9.25
N GLU A 68 14.08 -29.91 8.01
CA GLU A 68 12.97 -29.05 7.61
C GLU A 68 11.66 -29.43 8.34
N GLN A 69 11.33 -30.73 8.38
CA GLN A 69 10.15 -31.23 9.09
C GLN A 69 10.16 -30.88 10.58
N LEU A 70 11.27 -31.13 11.28
CA LEU A 70 11.41 -30.81 12.71
C LEU A 70 11.43 -29.29 12.94
N SER A 71 12.01 -28.52 12.02
CA SER A 71 11.99 -27.06 12.08
C SER A 71 10.59 -26.50 11.94
N SER A 72 9.77 -27.02 11.02
CA SER A 72 8.35 -26.63 10.89
C SER A 72 7.58 -26.96 12.16
N LEU A 73 7.75 -28.18 12.67
CA LEU A 73 7.07 -28.66 13.87
C LEU A 73 7.40 -27.81 15.11
N CYS A 74 8.68 -27.45 15.29
CA CYS A 74 9.12 -26.57 16.38
C CYS A 74 8.59 -25.15 16.22
N ASN A 75 8.55 -24.60 15.00
CA ASN A 75 8.02 -23.26 14.75
C ASN A 75 6.52 -23.18 15.06
N GLU A 76 5.76 -24.20 14.68
CA GLU A 76 4.34 -24.30 15.01
C GLU A 76 4.12 -24.40 16.52
N ALA A 77 4.82 -25.32 17.21
CA ALA A 77 4.73 -25.45 18.66
C ALA A 77 5.16 -24.20 19.43
N HIS A 78 6.22 -23.53 18.97
CA HIS A 78 6.70 -22.26 19.55
C HIS A 78 5.61 -21.17 19.46
N GLY A 79 4.88 -21.14 18.34
CA GLY A 79 3.73 -20.25 18.18
C GLY A 79 2.69 -20.46 19.29
N VAL A 80 2.33 -21.72 19.57
CA VAL A 80 1.31 -22.06 20.58
C VAL A 80 1.77 -21.60 21.96
N ILE A 81 3.00 -21.98 22.34
CA ILE A 81 3.51 -21.83 23.71
C ILE A 81 3.75 -20.36 24.05
N TYR A 82 4.29 -19.59 23.11
CA TYR A 82 4.71 -18.20 23.34
C TYR A 82 3.75 -17.16 22.75
N GLY A 83 2.50 -17.55 22.49
CA GLY A 83 1.42 -16.59 22.29
C GLY A 83 1.25 -16.02 20.88
N ARG A 84 1.78 -16.67 19.83
CA ARG A 84 1.12 -16.55 18.51
C ARG A 84 -0.08 -17.48 18.55
N LYS A 85 -1.30 -16.95 18.68
CA LYS A 85 -2.54 -17.74 18.66
C LYS A 85 -2.52 -18.76 17.51
N LEU A 86 -2.17 -20.02 17.79
CA LEU A 86 -2.44 -21.09 16.85
C LEU A 86 -3.96 -21.30 16.86
N GLY A 87 -4.59 -20.92 15.75
CA GLY A 87 -6.05 -20.85 15.64
C GLY A 87 -6.59 -19.48 15.24
N GLU A 88 -5.76 -18.42 15.13
CA GLU A 88 -6.14 -17.32 14.24
C GLU A 88 -6.22 -17.93 12.83
N LYS A 89 -7.47 -18.06 12.32
CA LYS A 89 -7.74 -18.31 10.90
C LYS A 89 -6.72 -17.47 10.14
N ARG A 90 -6.10 -18.01 9.07
CA ARG A 90 -5.44 -17.18 8.05
C ARG A 90 -6.38 -16.00 7.85
N THR A 91 -6.00 -14.80 8.30
CA THR A 91 -6.87 -13.62 8.23
C THR A 91 -7.41 -13.64 6.82
N GLY A 92 -8.73 -13.73 6.69
CA GLY A 92 -9.32 -13.83 5.36
C GLY A 92 -8.75 -12.69 4.50
N PHE A 93 -8.59 -12.89 3.19
CA PHE A 93 -8.06 -11.84 2.32
C PHE A 93 -8.76 -10.48 2.56
N VAL A 94 -10.07 -10.52 2.85
CA VAL A 94 -10.87 -9.37 3.27
C VAL A 94 -10.44 -8.78 4.61
N GLU A 95 -10.28 -9.60 5.65
CA GLU A 95 -9.82 -9.15 6.98
C GLU A 95 -8.41 -8.54 6.92
N TYR A 96 -7.53 -9.11 6.08
CA TYR A 96 -6.20 -8.54 5.84
C TYR A 96 -6.29 -7.14 5.20
N ILE A 97 -7.17 -6.94 4.22
CA ILE A 97 -7.39 -5.62 3.61
C ILE A 97 -8.05 -4.65 4.60
N VAL A 98 -9.07 -5.10 5.32
CA VAL A 98 -9.90 -4.24 6.19
C VAL A 98 -9.18 -3.88 7.49
N GLU A 99 -8.31 -4.74 8.02
CA GLU A 99 -7.65 -4.53 9.31
C GLU A 99 -6.15 -4.30 9.20
N GLU A 100 -5.42 -5.21 8.54
CA GLU A 100 -3.95 -5.21 8.58
C GLU A 100 -3.33 -4.07 7.76
N LEU A 101 -3.94 -3.72 6.62
CA LEU A 101 -3.47 -2.60 5.79
C LEU A 101 -3.60 -1.24 6.52
N PRO A 102 -4.79 -0.85 7.04
CA PRO A 102 -4.92 0.34 7.88
C PRO A 102 -3.97 0.38 9.08
N ARG A 103 -3.79 -0.75 9.79
CA ARG A 103 -2.84 -0.85 10.92
C ARG A 103 -1.41 -0.53 10.47
N ALA A 104 -0.98 -1.04 9.32
CA ALA A 104 0.35 -0.77 8.79
C ALA A 104 0.54 0.69 8.40
N VAL A 105 -0.46 1.32 7.78
CA VAL A 105 -0.43 2.76 7.48
C VAL A 105 -0.26 3.58 8.76
N ARG A 106 -1.08 3.31 9.79
CA ARG A 106 -1.00 4.03 11.07
C ARG A 106 0.32 3.82 11.80
N ARG A 107 0.87 2.60 11.77
CA ARG A 107 2.20 2.30 12.32
C ARG A 107 3.32 3.11 11.65
N ASN A 108 3.13 3.50 10.39
CA ASN A 108 4.09 4.26 9.59
C ASN A 108 3.66 5.71 9.36
N ALA A 109 2.71 6.23 10.14
CA ALA A 109 2.13 7.56 9.93
C ALA A 109 3.18 8.68 9.87
N ARG A 110 4.28 8.58 10.61
CA ARG A 110 5.37 9.58 10.56
C ARG A 110 6.04 9.64 9.18
N LEU A 111 6.28 8.48 8.55
CA LEU A 111 6.86 8.43 7.20
C LEU A 111 5.85 8.89 6.15
N VAL A 112 4.57 8.56 6.34
CA VAL A 112 3.47 9.05 5.49
C VAL A 112 3.37 10.58 5.57
N LEU A 113 3.38 11.14 6.78
CA LEU A 113 3.35 12.59 6.99
C LEU A 113 4.59 13.27 6.43
N ALA A 114 5.78 12.67 6.57
CA ALA A 114 7.00 13.21 5.94
C ALA A 114 6.89 13.21 4.42
N SER A 115 6.39 12.12 3.83
CA SER A 115 6.14 12.00 2.39
C SER A 115 5.17 13.08 1.89
N ALA A 116 4.04 13.22 2.59
CA ALA A 116 3.02 14.22 2.29
C ALA A 116 3.53 15.65 2.47
N ALA A 117 4.35 15.91 3.50
CA ALA A 117 4.94 17.23 3.74
C ALA A 117 5.91 17.62 2.61
N VAL A 118 6.76 16.69 2.15
CA VAL A 118 7.67 16.94 1.01
C VAL A 118 6.86 17.28 -0.24
N MET A 119 5.83 16.48 -0.54
CA MET A 119 4.94 16.75 -1.67
C MET A 119 4.27 18.13 -1.55
N ALA A 120 3.68 18.45 -0.40
CA ALA A 120 2.98 19.72 -0.16
C ALA A 120 3.91 20.94 -0.25
N VAL A 121 5.11 20.86 0.33
CA VAL A 121 6.12 21.93 0.23
C VAL A 121 6.51 22.14 -1.21
N CYS A 122 6.77 21.07 -1.96
CA CYS A 122 7.14 21.18 -3.37
C CYS A 122 5.98 21.68 -4.24
N THR A 123 4.71 21.40 -3.89
CA THR A 123 3.53 22.03 -4.51
C THR A 123 3.58 23.55 -4.36
N VAL A 124 3.85 24.06 -3.17
CA VAL A 124 4.00 25.50 -2.95
C VAL A 124 5.17 26.06 -3.75
N ILE A 125 6.32 25.36 -3.77
CA ILE A 125 7.48 25.77 -4.57
C ILE A 125 7.13 25.85 -6.06
N GLY A 126 6.45 24.83 -6.60
CA GLY A 126 6.02 24.80 -7.99
C GLY A 126 5.10 25.96 -8.35
N TRP A 127 4.11 26.24 -7.50
CA TRP A 127 3.24 27.40 -7.66
C TRP A 127 4.00 28.74 -7.62
N LEU A 128 4.84 28.93 -6.60
CA LEU A 128 5.60 30.17 -6.43
C LEU A 128 6.60 30.39 -7.57
N HIS A 129 7.18 29.33 -8.11
CA HIS A 129 8.07 29.42 -9.25
C HIS A 129 7.34 29.94 -10.49
N CYS A 130 6.10 29.49 -10.74
CA CYS A 130 5.29 30.00 -11.83
C CYS A 130 4.92 31.49 -11.70
N LEU A 131 4.83 32.02 -10.47
CA LEU A 131 4.62 33.46 -10.25
C LEU A 131 5.82 34.31 -10.69
N VAL A 132 7.02 33.75 -10.62
CA VAL A 132 8.27 34.45 -10.98
C VAL A 132 8.58 34.29 -12.46
N ASP A 133 8.46 33.06 -12.99
CA ASP A 133 8.76 32.74 -14.38
C ASP A 133 7.81 31.64 -14.91
N ALA A 134 6.72 32.08 -15.54
CA ALA A 134 5.75 31.17 -16.14
C ALA A 134 6.28 30.42 -17.37
N ASP A 135 7.31 30.94 -18.06
CA ASP A 135 7.89 30.31 -19.24
C ASP A 135 8.78 29.14 -18.84
N LEU A 136 9.64 29.34 -17.84
CA LEU A 136 10.46 28.28 -17.27
C LEU A 136 9.59 27.18 -16.64
N ALA A 137 8.50 27.54 -15.96
CA ALA A 137 7.57 26.57 -15.42
C ALA A 137 6.87 25.74 -16.53
N ARG A 138 6.43 26.38 -17.62
CA ARG A 138 5.86 25.68 -18.80
C ARG A 138 6.89 24.74 -19.44
N ALA A 139 8.16 25.13 -19.48
CA ALA A 139 9.23 24.25 -19.96
C ALA A 139 9.39 22.99 -19.09
N VAL A 140 9.28 23.12 -17.75
CA VAL A 140 9.37 21.98 -16.82
C VAL A 140 8.16 21.04 -16.95
N LEU A 141 6.97 21.58 -17.18
CA LEU A 141 5.76 20.78 -17.43
C LEU A 141 5.86 19.94 -18.71
N GLY A 142 6.65 20.41 -19.68
CA GLY A 142 6.84 19.75 -20.96
C GLY A 142 5.66 19.94 -21.92
N PRO A 143 5.89 19.68 -23.22
CA PRO A 143 4.92 19.99 -24.26
C PRO A 143 3.62 19.20 -24.13
N GLN A 144 3.65 17.98 -23.56
CA GLN A 144 2.46 17.14 -23.41
C GLN A 144 1.43 17.77 -22.46
N ILE A 145 1.86 18.18 -21.27
CA ILE A 145 0.96 18.77 -20.26
C ILE A 145 0.50 20.16 -20.69
N VAL A 146 1.39 20.95 -21.30
CA VAL A 146 1.03 22.27 -21.83
C VAL A 146 -0.01 22.14 -22.94
N ASN A 147 0.14 21.19 -23.87
CA ASN A 147 -0.84 20.95 -24.92
C ASN A 147 -2.19 20.46 -24.35
N GLN A 148 -2.17 19.59 -23.34
CA GLN A 148 -3.40 19.17 -22.65
C GLN A 148 -4.13 20.36 -22.02
N TYR A 149 -3.41 21.22 -21.31
CA TYR A 149 -3.97 22.45 -20.75
C TYR A 149 -4.56 23.35 -21.84
N GLN A 150 -3.84 23.57 -22.95
CA GLN A 150 -4.34 24.37 -24.06
C GLN A 150 -5.61 23.78 -24.70
N THR A 151 -5.70 22.45 -24.84
CA THR A 151 -6.92 21.78 -25.31
C THR A 151 -8.08 21.99 -24.34
N SER A 152 -7.86 21.87 -23.02
CA SER A 152 -8.86 22.20 -22.01
C SER A 152 -9.31 23.66 -22.08
N LEU A 153 -8.40 24.61 -22.33
CA LEU A 153 -8.74 26.02 -22.51
C LEU A 153 -9.61 26.26 -23.76
N ARG A 154 -9.29 25.61 -24.88
CA ARG A 154 -10.07 25.74 -26.12
C ARG A 154 -11.49 25.22 -25.93
N ALA A 155 -11.64 24.04 -25.34
CA ALA A 155 -12.95 23.49 -25.00
C ALA A 155 -13.73 24.46 -24.09
N ALA A 156 -13.06 25.04 -23.08
CA ALA A 156 -13.65 26.05 -22.18
C ALA A 156 -14.07 27.35 -22.87
N THR A 157 -13.52 27.67 -24.03
CA THR A 157 -13.85 28.89 -24.78
C THR A 157 -14.99 28.65 -25.79
N GLU A 158 -15.15 27.42 -26.26
CA GLU A 158 -16.10 27.05 -27.32
C GLU A 158 -17.47 26.56 -26.79
N ASP A 159 -17.71 26.63 -25.47
CA ASP A 159 -18.85 25.96 -24.77
C ASP A 159 -18.96 24.47 -25.14
N ALA A 160 -17.86 23.91 -25.64
CA ALA A 160 -17.76 22.59 -26.21
C ALA A 160 -17.14 21.62 -25.19
N ASP A 161 -17.48 20.35 -25.37
CA ASP A 161 -17.22 19.24 -24.47
C ASP A 161 -15.90 19.35 -23.68
N LEU A 162 -16.03 19.72 -22.39
CA LEU A 162 -14.97 20.36 -21.59
C LEU A 162 -13.89 19.40 -21.09
N GLY A 163 -13.26 18.61 -21.96
CA GLY A 163 -12.00 17.94 -21.63
C GLY A 163 -11.55 16.88 -22.63
N LEU A 164 -10.25 16.57 -22.65
CA LEU A 164 -9.75 15.37 -23.34
C LEU A 164 -10.50 14.11 -22.91
N ALA A 165 -10.85 14.02 -21.62
CA ALA A 165 -11.69 12.99 -21.02
C ALA A 165 -13.05 12.84 -21.73
N ALA A 166 -13.67 13.96 -22.08
CA ALA A 166 -14.95 14.03 -22.77
C ALA A 166 -14.86 13.58 -24.24
N GLN A 167 -13.73 13.88 -24.89
CA GLN A 167 -13.44 13.50 -26.28
C GLN A 167 -13.11 12.01 -26.46
N ILE A 168 -12.95 11.25 -25.37
CA ILE A 168 -12.67 9.81 -25.43
C ILE A 168 -13.99 9.05 -25.61
N PRO A 169 -14.15 8.32 -26.73
CA PRO A 169 -15.32 7.50 -26.99
C PRO A 169 -15.60 6.53 -25.85
N ARG A 170 -16.87 6.29 -25.52
CA ARG A 170 -17.26 5.47 -24.35
C ARG A 170 -16.64 4.06 -24.41
N GLU A 171 -16.50 3.53 -25.61
CA GLU A 171 -15.87 2.25 -25.95
C GLU A 171 -14.36 2.20 -25.66
N GLU A 172 -13.65 3.33 -25.73
CA GLU A 172 -12.20 3.42 -25.51
C GLU A 172 -11.81 3.72 -24.05
N ARG A 173 -12.79 4.10 -23.20
CA ARG A 173 -12.57 4.45 -21.79
C ARG A 173 -11.97 3.30 -20.97
N SER A 174 -12.30 2.05 -21.32
CA SER A 174 -11.75 0.85 -20.65
C SER A 174 -10.25 0.64 -20.90
N GLY A 175 -9.76 0.99 -22.10
CA GLY A 175 -8.33 0.94 -22.43
C GLY A 175 -7.54 2.09 -21.79
N MET A 176 -8.14 3.29 -21.77
CA MET A 176 -7.59 4.47 -21.08
C MET A 176 -7.43 4.23 -19.57
N TRP A 177 -8.46 3.67 -18.94
CA TRP A 177 -8.44 3.26 -17.54
C TRP A 177 -7.23 2.40 -17.20
N LEU A 178 -7.01 1.35 -17.99
CA LEU A 178 -5.92 0.40 -17.78
C LEU A 178 -4.56 1.07 -17.97
N TYR A 179 -4.44 1.96 -18.96
CA TYR A 179 -3.22 2.72 -19.22
C TYR A 179 -2.86 3.65 -18.06
N ILE A 180 -3.78 4.52 -17.62
CA ILE A 180 -3.53 5.50 -16.57
C ILE A 180 -3.26 4.81 -15.23
N THR A 181 -4.09 3.82 -14.88
CA THR A 181 -3.91 3.01 -13.68
C THR A 181 -2.55 2.30 -13.68
N SER A 182 -2.15 1.69 -14.80
CA SER A 182 -0.85 1.01 -14.90
C SER A 182 0.33 1.97 -14.79
N ASN A 183 0.19 3.18 -15.35
CA ASN A 183 1.22 4.21 -15.25
C ASN A 183 1.38 4.69 -13.79
N ASN A 184 0.28 4.99 -13.10
CA ASN A 184 0.30 5.45 -11.70
C ASN A 184 0.81 4.35 -10.76
N ILE A 185 0.45 3.08 -11.00
CA ILE A 185 1.01 1.93 -10.27
C ILE A 185 2.52 1.80 -10.53
N ARG A 186 2.98 1.93 -11.78
CA ARG A 186 4.41 1.86 -12.12
C ARG A 186 5.19 2.97 -11.43
N VAL A 187 4.64 4.18 -11.40
CA VAL A 187 5.16 5.35 -10.68
C VAL A 187 5.29 5.02 -9.18
N GLY A 188 4.21 4.58 -8.52
CA GLY A 188 4.26 4.17 -7.10
C GLY A 188 5.23 3.02 -6.82
N PHE A 189 5.31 2.03 -7.71
CA PHE A 189 6.20 0.89 -7.57
C PHE A 189 7.67 1.27 -7.76
N ASN A 190 7.98 2.19 -8.67
CA ASN A 190 9.32 2.76 -8.82
C ASN A 190 9.74 3.53 -7.57
N ALA A 191 8.84 4.34 -6.99
CA ALA A 191 9.11 5.04 -5.72
C ALA A 191 9.48 4.05 -4.60
N PHE A 192 8.78 2.92 -4.55
CA PHE A 192 9.02 1.83 -3.61
C PHE A 192 10.36 1.11 -3.86
N LEU A 193 10.58 0.59 -5.07
CA LEU A 193 11.77 -0.22 -5.39
C LEU A 193 13.05 0.60 -5.32
N LEU A 194 13.06 1.79 -5.93
CA LEU A 194 14.22 2.68 -5.90
C LEU A 194 14.44 3.28 -4.50
N GLY A 195 13.40 3.28 -3.67
CA GLY A 195 13.49 3.66 -2.26
C GLY A 195 14.55 2.88 -1.47
N ILE A 196 14.91 1.67 -1.88
CA ILE A 196 16.01 0.91 -1.23
C ILE A 196 17.36 1.64 -1.28
N LEU A 197 17.55 2.56 -2.23
CA LEU A 197 18.71 3.44 -2.36
C LEU A 197 18.66 4.59 -1.33
N GLY A 198 18.39 4.25 -0.06
CA GLY A 198 18.40 5.18 1.06
C GLY A 198 17.19 6.11 1.18
N GLY A 199 16.11 5.85 0.45
CA GLY A 199 14.86 6.63 0.49
C GLY A 199 14.92 7.92 -0.32
N LEU A 200 16.09 8.29 -0.84
CA LEU A 200 16.29 9.49 -1.65
C LEU A 200 15.46 9.49 -2.94
N PRO A 201 15.39 8.39 -3.73
CA PRO A 201 14.55 8.38 -4.92
C PRO A 201 13.06 8.57 -4.61
N ALA A 202 12.59 8.02 -3.49
CA ALA A 202 11.21 8.21 -3.04
C ALA A 202 10.94 9.68 -2.70
N LEU A 203 11.86 10.35 -2.01
CA LEU A 203 11.77 11.79 -1.69
C LEU A 203 11.79 12.68 -2.94
N LEU A 204 12.73 12.44 -3.87
CA LEU A 204 12.81 13.18 -5.13
C LEU A 204 11.54 13.02 -5.96
N MET A 205 10.96 11.82 -5.92
CA MET A 205 9.72 11.53 -6.62
C MET A 205 8.53 12.27 -5.99
N MET A 206 8.42 12.33 -4.65
CA MET A 206 7.40 13.16 -4.00
C MET A 206 7.60 14.64 -4.31
N ALA A 207 8.85 15.11 -4.32
CA ALA A 207 9.19 16.49 -4.65
C ALA A 207 8.78 16.83 -6.09
N PHE A 208 9.09 15.96 -7.05
CA PHE A 208 8.71 16.15 -8.46
C PHE A 208 7.19 16.16 -8.63
N ASN A 209 6.46 15.18 -8.07
CA ASN A 209 5.00 15.15 -8.14
C ASN A 209 4.35 16.37 -7.49
N GLY A 210 4.85 16.80 -6.33
CA GLY A 210 4.39 18.02 -5.66
C GLY A 210 4.62 19.26 -6.53
N TYR A 211 5.84 19.45 -7.02
CA TYR A 211 6.18 20.57 -7.90
C TYR A 211 5.27 20.63 -9.14
N MET A 212 5.07 19.49 -9.81
CA MET A 212 4.20 19.39 -10.99
C MET A 212 2.75 19.76 -10.65
N LEU A 213 2.22 19.26 -9.54
CA LEU A 213 0.87 19.61 -9.07
C LEU A 213 0.73 21.12 -8.84
N GLY A 214 1.74 21.76 -8.23
CA GLY A 214 1.76 23.20 -7.98
C GLY A 214 1.78 24.03 -9.27
N ALA A 215 2.61 23.63 -10.23
CA ALA A 215 2.71 24.29 -11.52
C ALA A 215 1.44 24.14 -12.36
N ILE A 216 0.80 22.96 -12.37
CA ILE A 216 -0.49 22.76 -13.03
C ILE A 216 -1.58 23.57 -12.34
N ALA A 217 -1.66 23.52 -11.00
CA ALA A 217 -2.64 24.30 -10.25
C ALA A 217 -2.52 25.79 -10.57
N TYR A 218 -1.30 26.33 -10.66
CA TYR A 218 -1.08 27.71 -11.06
C TYR A 218 -1.75 28.03 -12.41
N LEU A 219 -1.50 27.23 -13.45
CA LEU A 219 -2.06 27.46 -14.79
C LEU A 219 -3.60 27.51 -14.79
N TYR A 220 -4.26 26.68 -14.00
CA TYR A 220 -5.73 26.67 -13.92
C TYR A 220 -6.30 27.79 -13.04
N PHE A 221 -5.54 28.30 -12.07
CA PHE A 221 -5.97 29.37 -11.19
C PHE A 221 -5.64 30.77 -11.70
N THR A 222 -4.67 30.91 -12.60
CA THR A 222 -4.37 32.16 -13.32
C THR A 222 -5.03 32.13 -14.69
N THR A 223 -6.34 32.39 -14.72
CA THR A 223 -7.16 32.39 -15.94
C THR A 223 -6.68 33.45 -16.92
N PRO A 224 -6.36 33.09 -18.18
CA PRO A 224 -6.11 34.07 -19.24
C PRO A 224 -7.35 34.96 -19.49
N PRO A 225 -7.19 36.24 -19.86
CA PRO A 225 -8.32 37.09 -20.25
C PRO A 225 -9.11 36.47 -21.41
N GLY A 226 -10.45 36.54 -21.35
CA GLY A 226 -11.35 36.06 -22.41
C GLY A 226 -11.89 34.64 -22.24
N ILE A 227 -11.75 34.04 -21.05
CA ILE A 227 -12.34 32.74 -20.71
C ILE A 227 -13.44 32.94 -19.65
N ASP A 228 -14.69 32.68 -20.01
CA ASP A 228 -15.86 32.90 -19.15
C ASP A 228 -16.16 31.71 -18.21
N VAL A 229 -15.44 30.59 -18.37
CA VAL A 229 -15.55 29.41 -17.50
C VAL A 229 -14.72 29.59 -16.23
N ASN A 230 -15.28 29.19 -15.09
CA ASN A 230 -14.55 29.13 -13.82
C ASN A 230 -13.51 28.00 -13.83
N LEU A 231 -12.36 28.29 -14.43
CA LEU A 231 -11.24 27.37 -14.61
C LEU A 231 -10.66 26.80 -13.29
N PRO A 232 -10.58 27.57 -12.19
CA PRO A 232 -10.26 27.01 -10.87
C PRO A 232 -11.24 25.91 -10.45
N LEU A 233 -12.55 26.17 -10.57
CA LEU A 233 -13.58 25.20 -10.22
C LEU A 233 -13.55 23.97 -11.13
N TYR A 234 -13.27 24.16 -12.42
CA TYR A 234 -13.06 23.08 -13.38
C TYR A 234 -11.91 22.17 -12.94
N PHE A 235 -10.76 22.75 -12.61
CA PHE A 235 -9.59 22.00 -12.14
C PHE A 235 -9.91 21.25 -10.85
N ILE A 236 -10.51 21.92 -9.86
CA ILE A 236 -10.92 21.29 -8.61
C ILE A 236 -11.89 20.14 -8.88
N ALA A 237 -12.91 20.32 -9.72
CA ALA A 237 -13.87 19.27 -10.02
C ALA A 237 -13.26 18.08 -10.78
N GLY A 238 -12.32 18.35 -11.68
CA GLY A 238 -11.57 17.32 -12.41
C GLY A 238 -10.67 16.51 -11.48
N VAL A 239 -9.88 17.18 -10.64
CA VAL A 239 -8.95 16.53 -9.71
C VAL A 239 -9.67 15.91 -8.51
N ALA A 240 -10.71 16.54 -7.95
CA ALA A 240 -11.34 16.09 -6.72
C ALA A 240 -11.92 14.67 -6.81
N ALA A 241 -12.47 14.29 -7.96
CA ALA A 241 -13.11 12.98 -8.12
C ALA A 241 -12.15 11.81 -7.83
N HIS A 242 -10.93 11.83 -8.39
CA HIS A 242 -9.95 10.74 -8.27
C HIS A 242 -8.69 11.16 -7.48
N GLY A 243 -8.21 12.39 -7.71
CA GLY A 243 -7.03 12.99 -7.08
C GLY A 243 -7.11 13.04 -5.56
N ALA A 244 -8.32 13.09 -4.98
CA ALA A 244 -8.52 13.10 -3.54
C ALA A 244 -7.97 11.84 -2.85
N ILE A 245 -7.98 10.68 -3.52
CA ILE A 245 -7.38 9.44 -3.00
C ILE A 245 -6.05 9.08 -3.68
N GLU A 246 -5.84 9.53 -4.92
CA GLU A 246 -4.60 9.28 -5.65
C GLU A 246 -3.39 9.99 -5.01
N LEU A 247 -3.51 11.28 -4.69
CA LEU A 247 -2.41 12.04 -4.10
C LEU A 247 -1.99 11.43 -2.76
N PRO A 248 -2.90 11.14 -1.80
CA PRO A 248 -2.54 10.39 -0.60
C PRO A 248 -1.93 9.00 -0.90
N ALA A 249 -2.43 8.25 -1.88
CA ALA A 249 -1.84 6.96 -2.24
C ALA A 249 -0.39 7.09 -2.70
N ILE A 250 -0.06 8.09 -3.52
CA ILE A 250 1.31 8.37 -3.94
C ILE A 250 2.21 8.67 -2.71
N THR A 251 1.69 9.39 -1.71
CA THR A 251 2.45 9.60 -0.46
C THR A 251 2.70 8.31 0.33
N LEU A 252 1.76 7.35 0.31
CA LEU A 252 1.95 6.02 0.91
C LEU A 252 3.07 5.24 0.20
N ALA A 253 3.15 5.33 -1.14
CA ALA A 253 4.23 4.75 -1.91
C ALA A 253 5.60 5.36 -1.54
N GLY A 254 5.65 6.69 -1.43
CA GLY A 254 6.83 7.41 -0.96
C GLY A 254 7.26 6.97 0.45
N ALA A 255 6.29 6.80 1.36
CA ALA A 255 6.54 6.28 2.71
C ALA A 255 7.07 4.85 2.70
N ALA A 256 6.57 4.00 1.81
CA ALA A 256 7.07 2.63 1.64
C ALA A 256 8.54 2.62 1.17
N GLY A 257 8.86 3.44 0.17
CA GLY A 257 10.23 3.60 -0.33
C GLY A 257 11.18 4.13 0.75
N MET A 258 10.78 5.18 1.48
CA MET A 258 11.55 5.70 2.61
C MET A 258 11.74 4.66 3.71
N LYS A 259 10.71 3.86 4.03
CA LYS A 259 10.80 2.81 5.03
C LYS A 259 11.88 1.78 4.68
N LEU A 260 11.93 1.33 3.43
CA LEU A 260 12.98 0.41 2.97
C LEU A 260 14.36 1.08 2.99
N GLY A 261 14.47 2.27 2.42
CA GLY A 261 15.73 3.00 2.33
C GLY A 261 16.35 3.32 3.67
N PHE A 262 15.55 3.86 4.60
CA PHE A 262 16.02 4.19 5.94
C PHE A 262 16.35 2.95 6.76
N SER A 263 15.65 1.83 6.53
CA SER A 263 16.02 0.55 7.19
C SER A 263 17.39 0.03 6.74
N TRP A 264 17.81 0.36 5.51
CA TRP A 264 19.12 0.00 4.98
C TRP A 264 20.23 0.94 5.42
N VAL A 265 19.98 2.26 5.36
CA VAL A 265 20.96 3.31 5.69
C VAL A 265 21.14 3.48 7.19
N PHE A 266 20.04 3.40 7.95
CA PHE A 266 20.02 3.59 9.41
C PHE A 266 19.47 2.35 10.13
N PRO A 267 20.19 1.21 10.09
CA PRO A 267 19.70 -0.06 10.63
C PRO A 267 19.67 -0.12 12.18
N GLY A 268 20.20 0.90 12.85
CA GLY A 268 20.34 0.94 14.31
C GLY A 268 21.26 -0.18 14.80
N GLN A 269 20.78 -1.00 15.73
CA GLN A 269 21.52 -2.13 16.30
C GLN A 269 21.40 -3.43 15.49
N ARG A 270 20.60 -3.46 14.43
CA ARG A 270 20.40 -4.66 13.60
C ARG A 270 21.43 -4.73 12.47
N ALA A 271 21.74 -5.94 12.01
CA ALA A 271 22.41 -6.08 10.72
C ALA A 271 21.51 -5.53 9.60
N ARG A 272 22.10 -4.93 8.55
CA ARG A 272 21.34 -4.30 7.45
C ARG A 272 20.29 -5.22 6.83
N GLY A 273 20.65 -6.48 6.57
CA GLY A 273 19.73 -7.47 6.00
C GLY A 273 18.56 -7.81 6.94
N GLU A 274 18.78 -7.83 8.25
CA GLU A 274 17.72 -8.08 9.24
C GLU A 274 16.81 -6.87 9.39
N SER A 275 17.38 -5.67 9.44
CA SER A 275 16.63 -4.40 9.45
C SER A 275 15.72 -4.31 8.22
N LEU A 276 16.27 -4.62 7.03
CA LEU A 276 15.51 -4.63 5.78
C LEU A 276 14.39 -5.67 5.80
N ARG A 277 14.67 -6.93 6.20
CA ARG A 277 13.65 -7.98 6.33
C ARG A 277 12.51 -7.57 7.28
N ALA A 278 12.83 -6.89 8.38
CA ALA A 278 11.82 -6.37 9.30
C ALA A 278 10.98 -5.23 8.69
N ALA A 279 11.56 -4.43 7.80
CA ALA A 279 10.88 -3.32 7.12
C ALA A 279 9.98 -3.76 5.96
N VAL A 280 10.35 -4.84 5.24
CA VAL A 280 9.65 -5.32 4.03
C VAL A 280 8.17 -5.63 4.28
N GLY A 281 7.82 -6.24 5.41
CA GLY A 281 6.43 -6.60 5.70
C GLY A 281 5.49 -5.38 5.70
N ASP A 282 5.93 -4.28 6.31
CA ASP A 282 5.15 -3.03 6.33
C ASP A 282 5.23 -2.27 5.03
N ALA A 283 6.41 -2.20 4.41
CA ALA A 283 6.57 -1.49 3.16
C ALA A 283 5.72 -2.15 2.06
N GLY A 284 5.65 -3.49 2.03
CA GLY A 284 4.77 -4.24 1.14
C GLY A 284 3.28 -3.97 1.41
N LYS A 285 2.86 -3.84 2.68
CA LYS A 285 1.48 -3.43 3.02
C LYS A 285 1.16 -2.03 2.51
N LEU A 286 2.06 -1.05 2.69
CA LEU A 286 1.89 0.30 2.17
C LEU A 286 1.78 0.34 0.63
N VAL A 287 2.60 -0.45 -0.06
CA VAL A 287 2.50 -0.61 -1.52
C VAL A 287 1.18 -1.23 -1.92
N LEU A 288 0.74 -2.30 -1.24
CA LEU A 288 -0.55 -2.92 -1.56
C LEU A 288 -1.72 -1.95 -1.33
N THR A 289 -1.71 -1.20 -0.23
CA THR A 289 -2.67 -0.12 0.03
C THR A 289 -2.64 0.92 -1.09
N THR A 290 -1.45 1.34 -1.53
CA THR A 290 -1.28 2.26 -2.66
C THR A 290 -1.92 1.68 -3.91
N THR A 291 -1.54 0.48 -4.31
CA THR A 291 -2.02 -0.18 -5.54
C THR A 291 -3.55 -0.30 -5.54
N LEU A 292 -4.14 -0.78 -4.46
CA LEU A 292 -5.60 -0.90 -4.34
C LEU A 292 -6.28 0.47 -4.42
N THR A 293 -5.69 1.50 -3.81
CA THR A 293 -6.23 2.87 -3.85
C THR A 293 -6.13 3.46 -5.27
N LEU A 294 -5.00 3.26 -5.96
CA LEU A 294 -4.80 3.73 -7.33
C LEU A 294 -5.72 3.04 -8.34
N VAL A 295 -6.05 1.76 -8.14
CA VAL A 295 -7.05 1.06 -8.96
C VAL A 295 -8.42 1.72 -8.80
N VAL A 296 -8.84 2.03 -7.57
CA VAL A 296 -10.10 2.74 -7.32
C VAL A 296 -10.06 4.16 -7.92
N ALA A 297 -8.94 4.88 -7.76
CA ALA A 297 -8.76 6.21 -8.31
C ALA A 297 -8.87 6.20 -9.85
N GLY A 298 -8.18 5.26 -10.51
CA GLY A 298 -8.24 5.09 -11.95
C GLY A 298 -9.65 4.78 -12.43
N ILE A 299 -10.42 3.92 -11.73
CA ILE A 299 -11.82 3.65 -12.09
C ILE A 299 -12.62 4.95 -12.07
N ILE A 300 -12.48 5.75 -11.00
CA ILE A 300 -13.17 7.04 -10.93
C ILE A 300 -12.71 7.97 -12.07
N GLU A 301 -11.41 7.98 -12.36
CA GLU A 301 -10.86 8.80 -13.44
C GLU A 301 -11.43 8.42 -14.80
N ALA A 302 -11.60 7.13 -15.11
CA ALA A 302 -12.06 6.67 -16.41
C ALA A 302 -13.59 6.80 -16.61
N PHE A 303 -14.36 6.81 -15.53
CA PHE A 303 -15.82 6.80 -15.60
C PHE A 303 -16.48 8.11 -15.15
N VAL A 304 -15.89 8.82 -14.18
CA VAL A 304 -16.46 10.06 -13.61
C VAL A 304 -15.82 11.31 -14.21
N THR A 305 -14.51 11.33 -14.45
CA THR A 305 -13.85 12.51 -15.04
C THR A 305 -14.40 12.86 -16.44
N PRO A 306 -14.65 11.89 -17.34
CA PRO A 306 -15.25 12.10 -18.66
C PRO A 306 -16.73 12.49 -18.67
N LEU A 307 -17.40 12.58 -17.51
CA LEU A 307 -18.81 12.97 -17.50
C LEU A 307 -18.95 14.40 -17.99
N THR A 308 -19.88 14.59 -18.91
CA THR A 308 -20.22 15.85 -19.57
C THR A 308 -21.69 16.16 -19.29
N PRO A 309 -22.08 17.44 -19.28
CA PRO A 309 -23.45 17.79 -18.97
C PRO A 309 -24.38 17.27 -20.08
N GLU A 310 -25.34 16.41 -19.72
CA GLU A 310 -26.44 16.03 -20.62
C GLU A 310 -27.40 17.22 -20.80
N GLU A 311 -28.21 17.20 -21.87
CA GLU A 311 -29.19 18.26 -22.16
C GLU A 311 -30.07 18.56 -20.93
N GLY A 312 -30.03 19.80 -20.45
CA GLY A 312 -30.79 20.28 -19.30
C GLY A 312 -30.06 20.25 -17.95
N LEU A 313 -28.83 19.71 -17.87
CA LEU A 313 -28.02 19.76 -16.64
C LEU A 313 -27.09 20.97 -16.62
N SER A 314 -27.13 21.78 -15.55
CA SER A 314 -26.17 22.89 -15.40
C SER A 314 -24.74 22.37 -15.14
N LEU A 315 -23.75 23.06 -15.71
CA LEU A 315 -22.33 22.75 -15.52
C LEU A 315 -21.92 22.77 -14.03
N ASN A 316 -22.49 23.71 -13.27
CA ASN A 316 -22.27 23.82 -11.82
C ASN A 316 -22.77 22.59 -11.05
N LEU A 317 -23.91 22.00 -11.45
CA LEU A 317 -24.42 20.78 -10.84
C LEU A 317 -23.50 19.59 -11.13
N LEU A 318 -22.96 19.49 -12.35
CA LEU A 318 -21.98 18.46 -12.70
C LEU A 318 -20.69 18.59 -11.87
N TYR A 319 -20.17 19.81 -11.71
CA TYR A 319 -19.00 20.05 -10.86
C TYR A 319 -19.27 19.67 -9.41
N ALA A 320 -20.43 20.07 -8.87
CA ALA A 320 -20.83 19.69 -7.52
C ALA A 320 -20.92 18.16 -7.36
N LEU A 321 -21.43 17.44 -8.36
CA LEU A 321 -21.48 15.98 -8.34
C LEU A 321 -20.07 15.36 -8.32
N LYS A 322 -19.16 15.80 -9.20
CA LYS A 322 -17.76 15.31 -9.24
C LYS A 322 -17.04 15.54 -7.91
N ILE A 323 -17.17 16.73 -7.35
CA ILE A 323 -16.58 17.09 -6.05
C ILE A 323 -17.20 16.24 -4.94
N SER A 324 -18.53 16.05 -4.94
CA SER A 324 -19.23 15.24 -3.94
C SER A 324 -18.78 13.79 -3.96
N ILE A 325 -18.62 13.19 -5.15
CA ILE A 325 -18.05 11.84 -5.30
C ILE A 325 -16.65 11.79 -4.70
N GLY A 326 -15.80 12.76 -5.02
CA GLY A 326 -14.45 12.88 -4.45
C GLY A 326 -14.43 12.93 -2.93
N VAL A 327 -15.28 13.78 -2.34
CA VAL A 327 -15.42 13.92 -0.88
C VAL A 327 -15.91 12.62 -0.23
N ILE A 328 -16.90 11.96 -0.82
CA ILE A 328 -17.44 10.68 -0.31
C ILE A 328 -16.36 9.60 -0.34
N VAL A 329 -15.71 9.42 -1.50
CA VAL A 329 -14.67 8.41 -1.68
C VAL A 329 -13.49 8.66 -0.75
N PHE A 330 -13.02 9.91 -0.64
CA PHE A 330 -11.97 10.28 0.30
C PHE A 330 -12.37 10.00 1.75
N SER A 331 -13.60 10.36 2.14
CA SER A 331 -14.10 10.13 3.50
C SER A 331 -14.17 8.64 3.83
N LEU A 332 -14.65 7.81 2.91
CA LEU A 332 -14.68 6.36 3.06
C LEU A 332 -13.27 5.77 3.16
N TRP A 333 -12.37 6.19 2.28
CA TRP A 333 -10.98 5.76 2.27
C TRP A 333 -10.25 6.16 3.56
N PHE A 334 -10.43 7.40 4.00
CA PHE A 334 -9.85 7.91 5.25
C PHE A 334 -10.43 7.16 6.46
N CYS A 335 -11.74 6.96 6.51
CA CYS A 335 -12.40 6.18 7.56
C CYS A 335 -11.86 4.74 7.61
N TRP A 336 -11.66 4.10 6.45
CA TRP A 336 -11.05 2.77 6.38
C TRP A 336 -9.63 2.77 6.97
N LEU A 337 -8.78 3.71 6.56
CA LEU A 337 -7.41 3.81 7.09
C LEU A 337 -7.34 4.19 8.57
N TYR A 338 -8.28 4.99 9.06
CA TYR A 338 -8.29 5.47 10.43
C TYR A 338 -8.90 4.46 11.41
N PHE A 339 -10.05 3.88 11.07
CA PHE A 339 -10.81 2.99 11.94
C PHE A 339 -10.54 1.50 11.69
N GLY A 340 -10.12 1.10 10.50
CA GLY A 340 -9.91 -0.30 10.14
C GLY A 340 -8.94 -1.01 11.10
N GLY A 341 -9.35 -2.15 11.66
CA GLY A 341 -8.55 -2.92 12.61
C GLY A 341 -8.29 -2.23 13.95
N ARG A 342 -8.99 -1.15 14.31
CA ARG A 342 -9.04 -0.71 15.72
C ARG A 342 -9.86 -1.72 16.51
N THR A 343 -9.23 -2.39 17.47
CA THR A 343 -9.98 -3.11 18.50
C THR A 343 -10.87 -2.09 19.21
N ARG A 344 -12.19 -2.28 19.14
CA ARG A 344 -13.09 -1.65 20.12
C ARG A 344 -12.64 -2.19 21.47
N GLU A 345 -11.92 -1.38 22.24
CA GLU A 345 -11.91 -1.57 23.69
C GLU A 345 -13.38 -1.46 24.09
N MET A 346 -14.00 -2.60 24.38
CA MET A 346 -15.31 -2.60 25.02
C MET A 346 -15.07 -1.99 26.40
N ALA A 347 -15.54 -0.75 26.56
CA ALA A 347 -15.53 -0.01 27.80
C ALA A 347 -16.33 -0.74 28.90
#